data_AF-V4NMW5-F1
#
_entry.id   AF-V4NMW5-F1
#
_cell.length_a   1.000
_cell.length_b   1.000
_cell.length_c   1.000
_cell.angle_alpha   90.00
_cell.angle_beta   90.00
_cell.angle_gamma   90.00
#
_symmetry.space_group_name_H-M   'P 1'
#
loop_
_entity.id
_entity.type
_entity.pdbx_description
1 polymer ?
#
loop_
_entity_poly.entity_id
_entity_poly.type
_entity_poly.pdbx_seq_one_letter_code
_entity_poly.pdbx_strand_id
1 'polypeptide(L)'
;MLKTATALITASLFLSACVGAPLTDASSLSATNNLKPGKTGRTTTEEYRDTTALNGVKRVYLHPTRLMTGSSTRYTLKDNERLLVLTEVEAQLCFELAERYEIVADAASSDAQVHSAVTWFEPTGTAGSGAAAAVNFFIPGPLGLRVPGSLGGLAAEAELKQGKTQVAAIVWARQAQALGTDSPSLSRLGDALQFAEPFGDDAARVMSPEPLPAKRTYTQATDPCLKYGGRINETGFVLDRVTGVYVPTDRTKAMDKAKDKKDSAK
;
A
#
# COMPACT_ATOMS: atom_id res chain seq x y z
N MET A 1 51.67 -8.66 -44.50
CA MET A 1 50.20 -8.83 -44.58
C MET A 1 49.87 -10.24 -44.10
N LEU A 2 48.83 -10.53 -43.32
CA LEU A 2 48.07 -9.70 -42.37
C LEU A 2 47.55 -10.71 -41.30
N LYS A 3 47.76 -10.47 -40.00
CA LYS A 3 47.39 -11.44 -38.96
C LYS A 3 45.89 -11.40 -38.69
N THR A 4 45.21 -12.54 -38.80
CA THR A 4 43.83 -12.72 -38.33
C THR A 4 43.82 -12.88 -36.81
N ALA A 5 43.29 -11.87 -36.10
CA ALA A 5 43.11 -11.91 -34.66
C ALA A 5 41.67 -12.32 -34.33
N THR A 6 41.48 -13.46 -33.68
CA THR A 6 40.16 -13.95 -33.25
C THR A 6 39.65 -13.14 -32.07
N ALA A 7 38.71 -12.22 -32.31
CA ALA A 7 38.07 -11.45 -31.25
C ALA A 7 37.00 -12.28 -30.51
N LEU A 8 37.35 -12.82 -29.34
CA LEU A 8 36.35 -13.33 -28.39
C LEU A 8 35.55 -12.16 -27.82
N ILE A 9 34.29 -12.02 -28.25
CA ILE A 9 33.34 -11.10 -27.62
C ILE A 9 32.77 -11.79 -26.38
N THR A 10 33.42 -11.58 -25.24
CA THR A 10 32.91 -12.05 -23.94
C THR A 10 31.68 -11.25 -23.56
N ALA A 11 30.49 -11.80 -23.81
CA ALA A 11 29.23 -11.18 -23.45
C ALA A 11 29.01 -11.24 -21.92
N SER A 12 29.50 -10.25 -21.20
CA SER A 12 29.20 -10.05 -19.78
C SER A 12 27.72 -9.72 -19.60
N LEU A 13 26.89 -10.74 -19.34
CA LEU A 13 25.54 -10.53 -18.84
C LEU A 13 25.63 -9.88 -17.45
N PHE A 14 25.35 -8.59 -17.39
CA PHE A 14 25.10 -7.92 -16.11
C PHE A 14 23.81 -8.49 -15.52
N LEU A 15 23.93 -9.26 -14.44
CA LEU A 15 22.77 -9.61 -13.62
C LEU A 15 22.25 -8.32 -12.98
N SER A 16 21.20 -7.74 -13.56
CA SER A 16 20.46 -6.64 -12.95
C SER A 16 19.89 -7.13 -11.61
N ALA A 17 20.49 -6.67 -10.50
CA ALA A 17 20.04 -7.07 -9.18
C ALA A 17 18.56 -6.74 -8.99
N CYS A 18 17.81 -7.64 -8.35
CA CYS A 18 16.45 -7.37 -7.91
C CYS A 18 16.49 -6.32 -6.80
N VAL A 19 16.44 -5.04 -7.17
CA VAL A 19 16.17 -3.94 -6.25
C VAL A 19 14.75 -4.13 -5.72
N GLY A 20 14.66 -4.52 -4.45
CA GLY A 20 13.40 -4.50 -3.70
C GLY A 20 13.08 -3.08 -3.23
N ALA A 21 11.83 -2.88 -2.80
CA ALA A 21 11.42 -1.61 -2.19
C ALA A 21 12.30 -1.30 -0.96
N PRO A 22 12.80 -0.07 -0.82
CA PRO A 22 13.60 0.30 0.35
C PRO A 22 12.72 0.43 1.59
N LEU A 23 13.19 -0.12 2.71
CA LEU A 23 12.77 0.36 4.03
C LEU A 23 13.47 1.71 4.26
N THR A 24 12.78 2.68 4.87
CA THR A 24 13.29 4.05 5.03
C THR A 24 13.90 4.27 6.41
N ASP A 25 15.07 4.90 6.47
CA ASP A 25 15.74 5.26 7.75
C ASP A 25 14.90 6.21 8.63
N ALA A 26 13.92 6.89 8.04
CA ALA A 26 12.90 7.67 8.74
C ALA A 26 11.63 6.83 8.93
N SER A 27 11.18 6.74 10.18
CA SER A 27 9.98 6.03 10.61
C SER A 27 9.00 6.97 11.31
N SER A 28 7.71 6.67 11.18
CA SER A 28 6.58 7.29 11.88
C SER A 28 6.21 6.56 13.18
N LEU A 29 6.74 5.35 13.38
CA LEU A 29 6.46 4.50 14.54
C LEU A 29 7.02 5.12 15.83
N SER A 30 6.32 4.95 16.95
CA SER A 30 6.78 5.44 18.26
C SER A 30 7.88 4.59 18.90
N ALA A 31 8.10 3.38 18.38
CA ALA A 31 9.27 2.56 18.64
C ALA A 31 9.57 1.68 17.42
N THR A 32 10.86 1.47 17.15
CA THR A 32 11.36 0.55 16.09
C THR A 32 12.25 -0.56 16.64
N ASN A 33 12.81 -0.38 17.85
CA ASN A 33 13.78 -1.30 18.47
C ASN A 33 13.23 -2.70 18.84
N ASN A 34 11.90 -2.89 18.75
CA ASN A 34 11.23 -4.16 19.02
C ASN A 34 10.85 -4.93 17.73
N LEU A 35 11.03 -4.30 16.57
CA LEU A 35 10.74 -4.90 15.26
C LEU A 35 11.66 -6.10 15.00
N LYS A 36 11.15 -7.08 14.25
CA LYS A 36 11.88 -8.27 13.81
C LYS A 36 11.60 -8.52 12.33
N PRO A 37 12.55 -9.07 11.55
CA PRO A 37 12.31 -9.44 10.16
C PRO A 37 11.11 -10.38 10.03
N GLY A 38 10.17 -10.04 9.16
CA GLY A 38 8.96 -10.80 8.86
C GLY A 38 9.06 -11.45 7.48
N LYS A 39 8.23 -10.98 6.54
CA LYS A 39 8.25 -11.42 5.14
C LYS A 39 9.48 -10.88 4.41
N THR A 40 9.96 -11.64 3.43
CA THR A 40 10.98 -11.19 2.46
C THR A 40 10.62 -11.71 1.07
N GLY A 41 10.92 -10.95 0.01
CA GLY A 41 10.68 -11.35 -1.38
C GLY A 41 9.98 -10.23 -2.17
N ARG A 42 8.74 -10.48 -2.62
CA ARG A 42 7.90 -9.44 -3.25
C ARG A 42 7.51 -8.34 -2.28
N THR A 43 7.22 -8.73 -1.04
CA THR A 43 6.96 -7.84 0.09
C THR A 43 8.05 -8.07 1.12
N THR A 44 8.60 -6.97 1.64
CA THR A 44 9.47 -6.98 2.82
C THR A 44 8.67 -6.43 3.99
N THR A 45 8.71 -7.12 5.14
CA THR A 45 8.13 -6.58 6.39
C THR A 45 9.11 -6.69 7.56
N GLU A 46 9.02 -5.72 8.46
CA GLU A 46 9.52 -5.85 9.83
C GLU A 46 8.32 -5.72 10.78
N GLU A 47 8.19 -6.64 11.73
CA GLU A 47 6.96 -6.85 12.51
C GLU A 47 7.29 -6.88 14.02
N TYR A 48 6.46 -6.22 14.82
CA TYR A 48 6.45 -6.30 16.29
C TYR A 48 5.06 -6.62 16.80
N ARG A 49 4.97 -7.41 17.87
CA ARG A 49 3.73 -7.88 18.48
C ARG A 49 3.91 -8.19 19.97
N ASP A 50 3.00 -7.67 20.79
CA ASP A 50 2.72 -8.16 22.14
C ASP A 50 1.37 -8.87 22.14
N THR A 51 1.38 -10.21 21.96
CA THR A 51 0.16 -11.02 21.95
C THR A 51 -0.65 -10.89 23.26
N THR A 52 0.01 -10.68 24.41
CA THR A 52 -0.68 -10.54 25.70
C THR A 52 -1.47 -9.23 25.77
N ALA A 53 -0.86 -8.12 25.35
CA ALA A 53 -1.52 -6.82 25.30
C ALA A 53 -2.64 -6.78 24.24
N LEU A 54 -2.38 -7.34 23.05
CA LEU A 54 -3.35 -7.45 21.95
C LEU A 54 -4.62 -8.21 22.35
N ASN A 55 -4.50 -9.28 23.13
CA ASN A 55 -5.65 -10.06 23.60
C ASN A 55 -6.62 -9.27 24.52
N GLY A 56 -6.21 -8.10 25.03
CA GLY A 56 -7.07 -7.17 25.76
C GLY A 56 -7.85 -6.19 24.88
N VAL A 57 -7.51 -6.03 23.60
CA VAL A 57 -8.12 -5.05 22.69
C VAL A 57 -9.43 -5.58 22.09
N LYS A 58 -10.49 -4.76 22.08
CA LYS A 58 -11.75 -5.07 21.39
C LYS A 58 -12.21 -3.95 20.46
N ARG A 59 -12.04 -2.70 20.91
CA ARG A 59 -12.42 -1.46 20.23
C ARG A 59 -11.19 -0.71 19.75
N VAL A 60 -11.14 -0.41 18.46
CA VAL A 60 -10.01 0.25 17.81
C VAL A 60 -10.45 1.56 17.17
N TYR A 61 -9.73 2.64 17.45
CA TYR A 61 -9.86 3.88 16.68
C TYR A 61 -8.78 3.96 15.61
N LEU A 62 -9.15 4.19 14.36
CA LEU A 62 -8.22 4.40 13.25
C LEU A 62 -8.03 5.90 13.01
N HIS A 63 -6.83 6.41 13.30
CA HIS A 63 -6.44 7.75 12.87
C HIS A 63 -6.34 7.79 11.34
N PRO A 64 -6.57 8.95 10.69
CA PRO A 64 -6.32 9.07 9.26
C PRO A 64 -4.82 8.86 8.98
N THR A 65 -4.46 8.29 7.84
CA THR A 65 -3.07 8.00 7.45
C THR A 65 -2.31 9.31 7.23
N ARG A 66 -1.00 9.31 7.48
CA ARG A 66 -0.11 10.44 7.16
C ARG A 66 0.77 10.12 5.96
N LEU A 67 1.25 11.15 5.26
CA LEU A 67 2.38 11.00 4.35
C LEU A 67 3.61 11.52 5.10
N MET A 68 4.66 10.72 5.22
CA MET A 68 5.95 11.21 5.69
C MET A 68 6.59 12.08 4.60
N THR A 69 6.94 13.31 4.97
CA THR A 69 7.60 14.28 4.09
C THR A 69 9.01 14.54 4.63
N GLY A 70 10.03 14.16 3.88
CA GLY A 70 11.43 14.34 4.25
C GLY A 70 12.38 14.24 3.06
N SER A 71 13.69 14.31 3.31
CA SER A 71 14.75 14.32 2.29
C SER A 71 14.78 13.07 1.39
N SER A 72 14.17 11.97 1.83
CA SER A 72 14.03 10.69 1.11
C SER A 72 12.74 10.58 0.28
N THR A 73 11.81 11.54 0.38
CA THR A 73 10.56 11.56 -0.40
C THR A 73 10.87 11.91 -1.86
N ARG A 74 11.26 10.90 -2.65
CA ARG A 74 11.76 11.05 -4.03
C ARG A 74 10.78 11.67 -5.04
N TYR A 75 9.49 11.80 -4.70
CA TYR A 75 8.45 12.23 -5.64
C TYR A 75 7.51 13.28 -5.07
N THR A 76 7.22 14.28 -5.90
CA THR A 76 6.14 15.24 -5.68
C THR A 76 4.82 14.63 -6.17
N LEU A 77 4.05 14.03 -5.26
CA LEU A 77 2.63 13.77 -5.49
C LEU A 77 1.87 15.10 -5.56
N LYS A 78 0.91 15.23 -6.47
CA LYS A 78 -0.08 16.31 -6.40
C LYS A 78 -1.00 16.08 -5.20
N ASP A 79 -1.61 17.13 -4.65
CA ASP A 79 -2.46 16.98 -3.45
C ASP A 79 -3.63 16.00 -3.64
N ASN A 80 -4.21 15.93 -4.83
CA ASN A 80 -5.25 14.94 -5.15
C ASN A 80 -4.69 13.51 -5.26
N GLU A 81 -3.50 13.34 -5.85
CA GLU A 81 -2.81 12.05 -5.95
C GLU A 81 -2.42 11.53 -4.55
N ARG A 82 -1.90 12.42 -3.69
CA ARG A 82 -1.63 12.16 -2.27
C ARG A 82 -2.88 11.74 -1.52
N LEU A 83 -3.98 12.47 -1.68
CA LEU A 83 -5.22 12.17 -0.96
C LEU A 83 -5.79 10.80 -1.36
N LEU A 84 -5.75 10.44 -2.66
CA LEU A 84 -6.16 9.11 -3.12
C LEU A 84 -5.37 7.97 -2.47
N VAL A 85 -4.03 8.06 -2.46
CA VAL A 85 -3.19 7.01 -1.86
C VAL A 85 -3.42 6.90 -0.34
N LEU A 86 -3.53 8.03 0.37
CA LEU A 86 -3.78 8.03 1.81
C LEU A 86 -5.17 7.46 2.14
N THR A 87 -6.22 7.86 1.42
CA THR A 87 -7.59 7.37 1.62
C THR A 87 -7.74 5.89 1.24
N GLU A 88 -7.01 5.37 0.25
CA GLU A 88 -7.00 3.93 -0.04
C GLU A 88 -6.34 3.14 1.11
N VAL A 89 -5.19 3.59 1.60
CA VAL A 89 -4.50 2.96 2.74
C VAL A 89 -5.35 3.01 4.03
N GLU A 90 -6.01 4.13 4.31
CA GLU A 90 -7.00 4.25 5.40
C GLU A 90 -8.15 3.26 5.26
N ALA A 91 -8.64 3.05 4.04
CA ALA A 91 -9.79 2.22 3.78
C ALA A 91 -9.47 0.73 3.92
N GLN A 92 -8.34 0.27 3.38
CA GLN A 92 -7.92 -1.13 3.45
C GLN A 92 -7.57 -1.52 4.89
N LEU A 93 -6.86 -0.65 5.63
CA LEU A 93 -6.68 -0.81 7.08
C LEU A 93 -8.03 -0.92 7.81
N CYS A 94 -9.00 -0.05 7.49
CA CYS A 94 -10.31 -0.09 8.13
C CYS A 94 -11.07 -1.39 7.83
N PHE A 95 -11.11 -1.80 6.55
CA PHE A 95 -11.84 -2.98 6.10
C PHE A 95 -11.34 -4.24 6.81
N GLU A 96 -10.03 -4.45 6.83
CA GLU A 96 -9.40 -5.62 7.47
C GLU A 96 -9.44 -5.56 9.00
N LEU A 97 -9.14 -4.42 9.63
CA LEU A 97 -9.20 -4.31 11.08
C LEU A 97 -10.64 -4.46 11.60
N ALA A 98 -11.65 -4.00 10.87
CA ALA A 98 -13.06 -4.18 11.25
C ALA A 98 -13.50 -5.65 11.28
N GLU A 99 -12.84 -6.56 10.56
CA GLU A 99 -13.16 -7.98 10.66
C GLU A 99 -12.83 -8.55 12.06
N ARG A 100 -11.78 -7.99 12.68
CA ARG A 100 -11.16 -8.47 13.92
C ARG A 100 -11.55 -7.61 15.15
N TYR A 101 -11.82 -6.33 14.94
CA TYR A 101 -12.09 -5.32 15.96
C TYR A 101 -13.39 -4.55 15.73
N GLU A 102 -13.93 -3.97 16.78
CA GLU A 102 -14.98 -2.96 16.70
C GLU A 102 -14.33 -1.61 16.37
N ILE A 103 -14.49 -1.12 15.14
CA ILE A 103 -13.96 0.20 14.76
C ILE A 103 -14.87 1.29 15.30
N VAL A 104 -14.35 2.09 16.23
CA VAL A 104 -15.09 3.17 16.90
C VAL A 104 -14.81 4.54 16.27
N ALA A 105 -15.80 5.43 16.35
CA ALA A 105 -15.73 6.77 15.74
C ALA A 105 -15.02 7.83 16.62
N ASP A 106 -14.76 7.53 17.90
CA ASP A 106 -14.08 8.41 18.85
C ASP A 106 -12.90 7.69 19.52
N ALA A 107 -11.73 8.31 19.50
CA ALA A 107 -10.50 7.85 20.12
C ALA A 107 -10.66 7.65 21.65
N ALA A 108 -11.48 8.47 22.32
CA ALA A 108 -11.75 8.33 23.76
C ALA A 108 -12.61 7.10 24.10
N SER A 109 -13.26 6.49 23.10
CA SER A 109 -14.07 5.26 23.24
C SER A 109 -13.32 3.98 22.87
N SER A 110 -12.05 4.08 22.47
CA SER A 110 -11.23 2.95 22.03
C SER A 110 -10.41 2.32 23.16
N ASP A 111 -10.12 1.02 23.05
CA ASP A 111 -9.17 0.33 23.91
C ASP A 111 -7.73 0.50 23.38
N ALA A 112 -7.60 0.65 22.05
CA ALA A 112 -6.34 0.93 21.37
C ALA A 112 -6.54 1.80 20.11
N GLN A 113 -5.49 2.50 19.70
CA GLN A 113 -5.51 3.42 18.56
C GLN A 113 -4.50 3.00 17.49
N VAL A 114 -4.93 2.95 16.22
CA VAL A 114 -4.05 2.72 15.07
C VAL A 114 -3.59 4.05 14.51
N HIS A 115 -2.28 4.18 14.34
CA HIS A 115 -1.64 5.22 13.54
C HIS A 115 -0.99 4.56 12.32
N SER A 116 -1.06 5.23 11.18
CA SER A 116 -0.50 4.75 9.92
C SER A 116 0.17 5.87 9.14
N ALA A 117 1.22 5.54 8.38
CA ALA A 117 1.84 6.46 7.45
C ALA A 117 2.29 5.78 6.15
N VAL A 118 2.21 6.49 5.04
CA VAL A 118 2.95 6.17 3.82
C VAL A 118 4.34 6.80 3.97
N THR A 119 5.39 5.99 3.89
CA THR A 119 6.78 6.39 4.15
C THR A 119 7.58 6.54 2.85
N TRP A 120 7.30 5.68 1.86
CA TRP A 120 7.79 5.79 0.49
C TRP A 120 6.69 5.45 -0.50
N PHE A 121 6.80 6.02 -1.69
CA PHE A 121 5.89 5.83 -2.81
C PHE A 121 6.74 5.94 -4.08
N GLU A 122 6.46 5.12 -5.09
CA GLU A 122 7.05 5.20 -6.42
C GLU A 122 5.90 5.26 -7.43
N PRO A 123 5.80 6.31 -8.27
CA PRO A 123 4.75 6.40 -9.27
C PRO A 123 4.85 5.26 -10.27
N THR A 124 3.73 4.61 -10.58
CA THR A 124 3.65 3.72 -11.75
C THR A 124 3.97 4.57 -12.99
N GLY A 125 5.12 4.28 -13.62
CA GLY A 125 5.66 5.12 -14.70
C GLY A 125 4.76 5.15 -15.94
N THR A 126 4.07 6.26 -16.16
CA THR A 126 3.29 6.49 -17.38
C THR A 126 4.22 6.83 -18.55
N ALA A 127 4.42 5.83 -19.41
CA ALA A 127 5.26 5.79 -20.60
C ALA A 127 6.78 5.73 -20.37
N GLY A 128 7.42 4.72 -20.99
CA GLY A 128 8.82 4.79 -21.39
C GLY A 128 8.95 5.76 -22.56
N SER A 129 9.13 7.05 -22.26
CA SER A 129 9.11 8.14 -23.22
C SER A 129 10.17 7.98 -24.32
N GLY A 130 9.78 8.28 -25.57
CA GLY A 130 10.62 8.14 -26.77
C GLY A 130 10.81 6.70 -27.25
N ALA A 131 11.28 5.79 -26.40
CA ALA A 131 11.71 4.45 -26.81
C ALA A 131 10.55 3.44 -27.01
N ALA A 132 9.47 3.52 -26.20
CA ALA A 132 8.39 2.53 -26.24
C ALA A 132 7.55 2.58 -27.54
N ALA A 133 7.58 3.69 -28.28
CA ALA A 133 6.83 3.87 -29.53
C ALA A 133 7.25 2.90 -30.66
N ALA A 134 8.41 2.23 -30.53
CA ALA A 134 8.91 1.26 -31.51
C ALA A 134 8.53 -0.20 -31.21
N VAL A 135 7.92 -0.51 -30.05
CA VAL A 135 7.67 -1.90 -29.59
C VAL A 135 6.28 -2.08 -28.99
N ASN A 136 5.29 -2.24 -29.87
CA ASN A 136 3.99 -2.82 -29.52
C ASN A 136 4.13 -4.31 -29.16
N PHE A 137 4.55 -4.61 -27.93
CA PHE A 137 4.61 -5.98 -27.42
C PHE A 137 3.87 -6.16 -26.09
N PHE A 138 2.60 -5.78 -26.11
CA PHE A 138 1.59 -6.31 -25.18
C PHE A 138 1.45 -7.82 -25.46
N ILE A 139 2.08 -8.67 -24.65
CA ILE A 139 1.90 -10.12 -24.72
C ILE A 139 0.69 -10.50 -23.87
N PRO A 140 -0.41 -11.04 -24.44
CA PRO A 140 -1.49 -11.61 -23.64
C PRO A 140 -1.02 -12.95 -23.08
N GLY A 141 -0.83 -13.04 -21.76
CA GLY A 141 -0.40 -14.28 -21.10
C GLY A 141 -0.33 -14.16 -19.57
N PRO A 142 -0.17 -15.28 -18.85
CA PRO A 142 -0.15 -15.32 -17.38
C PRO A 142 1.15 -14.79 -16.75
N LEU A 143 2.08 -14.28 -17.55
CA LEU A 143 3.33 -13.67 -17.12
C LEU A 143 3.39 -12.24 -17.68
N GLY A 144 3.11 -11.25 -16.82
CA GLY A 144 3.17 -9.85 -17.19
C GLY A 144 4.62 -9.38 -17.32
N LEU A 145 5.07 -9.14 -18.55
CA LEU A 145 6.32 -8.42 -18.83
C LEU A 145 6.05 -6.91 -18.76
N ARG A 146 6.50 -6.28 -17.69
CA ARG A 146 6.43 -4.83 -17.48
C ARG A 146 7.71 -4.16 -17.97
N VAL A 147 7.59 -2.98 -18.56
CA VAL A 147 8.74 -2.24 -19.11
C VAL A 147 9.61 -1.72 -17.96
N PRO A 148 10.95 -1.84 -18.01
CA PRO A 148 11.83 -1.22 -17.03
C PRO A 148 11.55 0.27 -16.89
N GLY A 149 11.28 0.73 -15.66
CA GLY A 149 10.85 2.11 -15.38
C GLY A 149 9.34 2.33 -15.29
N SER A 150 8.49 1.33 -15.57
CA SER A 150 7.03 1.40 -15.35
C SER A 150 6.58 0.73 -14.03
N LEU A 151 7.45 0.71 -13.01
CA LEU A 151 7.29 -0.09 -11.79
C LEU A 151 7.05 0.80 -10.58
N GLY A 152 5.77 1.00 -10.23
CA GLY A 152 5.39 1.72 -9.03
C GLY A 152 5.59 0.90 -7.75
N GLY A 153 5.37 1.53 -6.61
CA GLY A 153 5.67 0.96 -5.30
C GLY A 153 5.08 1.74 -4.14
N LEU A 154 5.00 1.06 -3.00
CA LEU A 154 4.47 1.58 -1.75
C LEU A 154 5.33 1.04 -0.60
N ALA A 155 5.76 1.92 0.30
CA ALA A 155 6.12 1.54 1.65
C ALA A 155 5.22 2.29 2.64
N ALA A 156 4.74 1.57 3.63
CA ALA A 156 3.82 2.07 4.63
C ALA A 156 4.12 1.43 5.98
N GLU A 157 3.75 2.14 7.02
CA GLU A 157 3.88 1.74 8.41
C GLU A 157 2.54 1.82 9.11
N ALA A 158 2.34 0.97 10.11
CA ALA A 158 1.26 1.14 11.07
C ALA A 158 1.65 0.63 12.46
N GLU A 159 1.22 1.35 13.50
CA GLU A 159 1.29 0.90 14.89
C GLU A 159 -0.09 0.90 15.54
N LEU A 160 -0.36 -0.12 16.37
CA LEU A 160 -1.47 -0.16 17.31
C LEU A 160 -0.95 0.16 18.71
N LYS A 161 -1.64 1.06 19.42
CA LYS A 161 -1.20 1.58 20.72
C LYS A 161 -2.28 1.49 21.78
N GLN A 162 -1.93 0.95 22.95
CA GLN A 162 -2.72 1.11 24.16
C GLN A 162 -2.20 2.33 24.93
N GLY A 163 -2.90 3.46 24.79
CA GLY A 163 -2.46 4.75 25.32
C GLY A 163 -1.13 5.20 24.69
N LYS A 164 -0.05 5.18 25.48
CA LYS A 164 1.31 5.51 25.00
C LYS A 164 2.11 4.29 24.53
N THR A 165 1.71 3.09 24.91
CA THR A 165 2.46 1.85 24.65
C THR A 165 2.12 1.32 23.26
N GLN A 166 3.13 1.18 22.39
CA GLN A 166 3.02 0.40 21.15
C GLN A 166 2.86 -1.08 21.52
N VAL A 167 1.83 -1.74 21.00
CA VAL A 167 1.52 -3.18 21.29
C VAL A 167 1.56 -4.06 20.04
N ALA A 168 1.52 -3.44 18.85
CA ALA A 168 1.89 -4.07 17.59
C ALA A 168 2.39 -2.98 16.63
N ALA A 169 3.32 -3.32 15.75
CA ALA A 169 3.80 -2.44 14.69
C ALA A 169 4.26 -3.23 13.47
N ILE A 170 4.08 -2.62 12.30
CA ILE A 170 4.59 -3.13 11.03
C ILE A 170 5.28 -2.00 10.25
N VAL A 171 6.46 -2.30 9.71
CA VAL A 171 7.05 -1.60 8.56
C VAL A 171 6.86 -2.52 7.37
N TRP A 172 6.34 -2.00 6.25
CA TRP A 172 5.95 -2.79 5.08
C TRP A 172 6.41 -2.10 3.81
N ALA A 173 6.99 -2.85 2.87
CA ALA A 173 7.37 -2.30 1.57
C ALA A 173 7.19 -3.31 0.43
N ARG A 174 6.65 -2.84 -0.70
CA ARG A 174 6.52 -3.59 -1.96
C ARG A 174 6.75 -2.67 -3.16
N GLN A 175 7.47 -3.19 -4.15
CA GLN A 175 7.61 -2.59 -5.48
C GLN A 175 7.15 -3.60 -6.52
N ALA A 176 6.54 -3.14 -7.60
CA ALA A 176 6.16 -3.99 -8.71
C ALA A 176 7.42 -4.60 -9.37
N GLN A 177 7.32 -5.84 -9.84
CA GLN A 177 8.43 -6.52 -10.52
C GLN A 177 8.29 -6.40 -12.05
N ALA A 178 9.41 -6.33 -12.77
CA ALA A 178 9.44 -6.33 -14.25
C ALA A 178 8.84 -7.61 -14.88
N LEU A 179 8.83 -8.71 -14.11
CA LEU A 179 8.20 -9.98 -14.45
C LEU A 179 7.34 -10.41 -13.26
N GLY A 180 6.03 -10.56 -13.46
CA GLY A 180 5.14 -10.93 -12.36
C GLY A 180 3.69 -11.19 -12.74
N THR A 181 2.88 -11.30 -11.70
CA THR A 181 1.41 -11.51 -11.76
C THR A 181 0.62 -10.21 -11.63
N ASP A 182 1.31 -9.08 -11.45
CA ASP A 182 0.71 -7.81 -11.05
C ASP A 182 0.29 -7.04 -12.32
N SER A 183 -1.01 -6.85 -12.54
CA SER A 183 -1.56 -6.22 -13.76
C SER A 183 -0.94 -4.84 -14.03
N PRO A 184 -0.36 -4.58 -15.24
CA PRO A 184 0.25 -3.30 -15.55
C PRO A 184 -0.81 -2.19 -15.62
N SER A 185 -0.71 -1.17 -14.77
CA SER A 185 -1.72 -0.10 -14.73
C SER A 185 -1.37 1.10 -15.60
N LEU A 186 -2.39 1.68 -16.25
CA LEU A 186 -2.27 2.95 -16.97
C LEU A 186 -2.38 4.18 -16.04
N SER A 187 -2.68 3.97 -14.75
CA SER A 187 -2.73 5.04 -13.74
C SER A 187 -1.36 5.24 -13.08
N ARG A 188 -0.93 6.50 -12.89
CA ARG A 188 0.31 6.86 -12.15
C ARG A 188 0.37 6.33 -10.72
N LEU A 189 -0.77 5.92 -10.16
CA LEU A 189 -0.90 5.46 -8.77
C LEU A 189 -1.20 3.95 -8.69
N GLY A 190 -1.35 3.26 -9.83
CA GLY A 190 -2.00 1.95 -9.91
C GLY A 190 -1.36 0.88 -9.03
N ASP A 191 -0.03 0.74 -9.06
CA ASP A 191 0.67 -0.25 -8.24
C ASP A 191 0.51 0.06 -6.74
N ALA A 192 0.66 1.32 -6.34
CA ALA A 192 0.52 1.71 -4.94
C ALA A 192 -0.91 1.55 -4.39
N LEU A 193 -1.92 1.79 -5.23
CA LEU A 193 -3.32 1.53 -4.88
C LEU A 193 -3.61 0.02 -4.78
N GLN A 194 -3.08 -0.79 -5.70
CA GLN A 194 -3.11 -2.26 -5.62
C GLN A 194 -2.32 -2.81 -4.41
N PHE A 195 -1.33 -2.08 -3.90
CA PHE A 195 -0.50 -2.48 -2.75
C PHE A 195 -1.07 -2.06 -1.39
N ALA A 196 -2.10 -1.20 -1.35
CA ALA A 196 -2.77 -0.81 -0.12
C ALA A 196 -3.55 -1.98 0.53
N GLU A 197 -4.15 -2.85 -0.28
CA GLU A 197 -4.89 -4.05 0.15
C GLU A 197 -3.98 -5.06 0.89
N PRO A 198 -2.88 -5.59 0.29
CA PRO A 198 -1.97 -6.50 0.99
C PRO A 198 -1.15 -5.84 2.11
N PHE A 199 -1.10 -4.51 2.17
CA PHE A 199 -0.63 -3.80 3.37
C PHE A 199 -1.66 -3.87 4.50
N GLY A 200 -2.95 -3.66 4.19
CA GLY A 200 -4.07 -3.83 5.13
C GLY A 200 -4.11 -5.23 5.73
N ASP A 201 -4.02 -6.28 4.90
CA ASP A 201 -3.94 -7.68 5.31
C ASP A 201 -2.79 -7.92 6.32
N ASP A 202 -1.61 -7.38 6.01
CA ASP A 202 -0.39 -7.61 6.77
C ASP A 202 -0.40 -6.86 8.10
N ALA A 203 -0.83 -5.59 8.10
CA ALA A 203 -1.04 -4.83 9.32
C ALA A 203 -2.10 -5.49 10.22
N ALA A 204 -3.22 -5.92 9.64
CA ALA A 204 -4.29 -6.56 10.39
C ALA A 204 -3.92 -7.95 10.91
N ARG A 205 -3.06 -8.73 10.22
CA ARG A 205 -2.42 -9.94 10.79
C ARG A 205 -1.60 -9.58 12.03
N VAL A 206 -0.65 -8.65 11.87
CA VAL A 206 0.30 -8.29 12.93
C VAL A 206 -0.45 -7.82 14.18
N MET A 207 -1.52 -7.04 14.00
CA MET A 207 -2.37 -6.54 15.08
C MET A 207 -3.44 -7.54 15.61
N SER A 208 -3.54 -8.78 15.09
CA SER A 208 -4.82 -9.53 14.94
C SER A 208 -5.96 -9.48 15.98
N PRO A 209 -6.01 -10.13 17.17
CA PRO A 209 -4.96 -10.69 18.06
C PRO A 209 -4.79 -12.24 18.00
N GLU A 210 -4.67 -13.00 19.10
CA GLU A 210 -4.49 -14.49 19.10
C GLU A 210 -5.15 -15.24 20.29
N PRO A 211 -6.04 -16.25 20.07
CA PRO A 211 -6.54 -16.72 18.78
C PRO A 211 -7.39 -15.65 18.07
N LEU A 212 -7.62 -15.83 16.78
CA LEU A 212 -8.46 -14.92 16.01
C LEU A 212 -9.90 -14.89 16.58
N PRO A 213 -10.49 -13.71 16.81
CA PRO A 213 -11.90 -13.60 17.16
C PRO A 213 -12.79 -14.02 15.97
N ALA A 214 -14.06 -14.30 16.26
CA ALA A 214 -15.04 -14.53 15.20
C ALA A 214 -15.13 -13.31 14.28
N LYS A 215 -14.94 -13.53 12.98
CA LYS A 215 -14.97 -12.48 11.94
C LYS A 215 -16.30 -11.72 11.99
N ARG A 216 -16.23 -10.41 12.21
CA ARG A 216 -17.40 -9.52 12.17
C ARG A 216 -17.90 -9.38 10.73
N THR A 217 -19.20 -9.24 10.58
CA THR A 217 -19.89 -8.98 9.31
C THR A 217 -20.71 -7.70 9.40
N TYR A 218 -20.84 -7.00 8.28
CA TYR A 218 -21.42 -5.66 8.23
C TYR A 218 -22.44 -5.55 7.10
N THR A 219 -23.45 -4.70 7.31
CA THR A 219 -24.36 -4.21 6.27
C THR A 219 -23.95 -2.79 5.90
N GLN A 220 -24.43 -2.23 4.77
CA GLN A 220 -24.18 -0.81 4.46
C GLN A 220 -24.65 0.14 5.58
N ALA A 221 -25.69 -0.22 6.34
CA ALA A 221 -26.18 0.59 7.45
C ALA A 221 -25.35 0.45 8.75
N THR A 222 -24.45 -0.53 8.83
CA THR A 222 -23.67 -0.83 10.04
C THR A 222 -22.15 -0.85 9.84
N ASP A 223 -21.66 -0.66 8.62
CA ASP A 223 -20.21 -0.69 8.32
C ASP A 223 -19.50 0.60 8.80
N PRO A 224 -18.59 0.53 9.80
CA PRO A 224 -17.86 1.70 10.28
C PRO A 224 -16.90 2.30 9.23
N CYS A 225 -16.61 1.53 8.16
CA CYS A 225 -15.73 1.94 7.08
C CYS A 225 -16.47 2.54 5.86
N LEU A 226 -17.81 2.62 5.88
CA LEU A 226 -18.64 3.14 4.78
C LEU A 226 -18.23 4.54 4.31
N LYS A 227 -17.64 5.36 5.20
CA LYS A 227 -17.06 6.68 4.87
C LYS A 227 -16.01 6.63 3.74
N TYR A 228 -15.41 5.48 3.51
CA TYR A 228 -14.44 5.24 2.43
C TYR A 228 -15.07 4.60 1.18
N GLY A 229 -16.38 4.46 1.09
CA GLY A 229 -17.07 3.72 0.03
C GLY A 229 -17.37 2.26 0.40
N GLY A 230 -17.84 1.48 -0.56
CA GLY A 230 -18.19 0.07 -0.35
C GLY A 230 -16.97 -0.85 -0.21
N ARG A 231 -17.12 -1.95 0.52
CA ARG A 231 -16.10 -3.03 0.62
C ARG A 231 -15.84 -3.73 -0.71
N ILE A 232 -16.83 -3.74 -1.61
CA ILE A 232 -16.70 -4.31 -2.95
C ILE A 232 -16.70 -3.15 -3.96
N ASN A 233 -15.54 -2.85 -4.53
CA ASN A 233 -15.39 -1.88 -5.62
C ASN A 233 -15.83 -2.51 -6.96
N GLU A 234 -17.12 -2.85 -7.12
CA GLU A 234 -17.64 -3.52 -8.32
C GLU A 234 -17.31 -2.73 -9.60
N THR A 235 -17.47 -1.40 -9.58
CA THR A 235 -17.11 -0.53 -10.71
C THR A 235 -15.61 -0.46 -10.96
N GLY A 236 -14.79 -0.45 -9.90
CA GLY A 236 -13.33 -0.41 -9.99
C GLY A 236 -12.73 -1.70 -10.58
N PHE A 237 -13.26 -2.86 -10.18
CA PHE A 237 -12.85 -4.17 -10.70
C PHE A 237 -13.23 -4.37 -12.17
N VAL A 238 -14.37 -3.81 -12.61
CA VAL A 238 -14.77 -3.79 -14.02
C VAL A 238 -13.85 -2.86 -14.84
N LEU A 239 -13.52 -1.67 -14.33
CA LEU A 239 -12.58 -0.75 -15.00
C LEU A 239 -11.17 -1.35 -15.12
N ASP A 240 -10.66 -1.99 -14.07
CA ASP A 240 -9.38 -2.71 -14.08
C ASP A 240 -9.34 -3.78 -15.19
N ARG A 241 -10.37 -4.63 -15.29
CA ARG A 241 -10.45 -5.65 -16.36
C ARG A 241 -10.61 -5.10 -17.77
N VAL A 242 -11.24 -3.94 -17.96
CA VAL A 242 -11.50 -3.36 -19.29
C VAL A 242 -10.36 -2.46 -19.77
N THR A 243 -9.59 -1.87 -18.85
CA THR A 243 -8.61 -0.80 -19.18
C THR A 243 -7.25 -0.89 -18.47
N GLY A 244 -7.06 -1.81 -17.52
CA GLY A 244 -5.90 -1.81 -16.61
C GLY A 244 -5.90 -0.64 -15.62
N VAL A 245 -6.98 0.15 -15.54
CA VAL A 245 -7.07 1.31 -14.64
C VAL A 245 -7.74 0.90 -13.34
N TYR A 246 -6.93 0.48 -12.36
CA TYR A 246 -7.38 0.46 -10.97
C TYR A 246 -7.52 1.91 -10.47
N VAL A 247 -8.75 2.41 -10.50
CA VAL A 247 -9.17 3.65 -9.84
C VAL A 247 -10.37 3.33 -8.95
N PRO A 248 -10.26 3.55 -7.62
CA PRO A 248 -11.37 3.44 -6.67
C PRO A 248 -12.45 4.52 -6.89
N THR A 249 -13.27 4.36 -7.93
CA THR A 249 -14.20 5.39 -8.44
C THR A 249 -15.26 5.87 -7.47
N ASP A 250 -15.52 5.15 -6.37
CA ASP A 250 -16.45 5.56 -5.32
C ASP A 250 -15.74 6.28 -4.15
N ARG A 251 -14.42 6.15 -4.01
CA ARG A 251 -13.64 6.88 -3.01
C ARG A 251 -13.41 8.34 -3.40
N THR A 252 -13.18 8.63 -4.69
CA THR A 252 -13.20 10.01 -5.23
C THR A 252 -14.50 10.72 -4.87
N LYS A 253 -15.66 10.10 -5.14
CA LYS A 253 -16.98 10.66 -4.83
C LYS A 253 -17.20 10.92 -3.33
N ALA A 254 -16.56 10.15 -2.45
CA ALA A 254 -16.59 10.38 -1.00
C ALA A 254 -15.69 11.56 -0.60
N MET A 255 -14.49 11.66 -1.18
CA MET A 255 -13.55 12.77 -0.98
C MET A 255 -14.13 14.12 -1.46
N ASP A 256 -14.76 14.14 -2.64
CA ASP A 256 -15.38 15.36 -3.20
C ASP A 256 -16.49 15.87 -2.28
N LYS A 257 -17.42 15.00 -1.85
CA LYS A 257 -18.47 15.35 -0.88
C LYS A 257 -17.93 15.83 0.47
N ALA A 258 -16.81 15.27 0.94
CA ALA A 258 -16.15 15.70 2.17
C ALA A 258 -15.51 17.09 2.02
N LYS A 259 -15.02 17.43 0.82
CA LYS A 259 -14.49 18.75 0.48
C LYS A 259 -15.60 19.79 0.36
N ASP A 260 -16.64 19.53 -0.44
CA ASP A 260 -17.76 20.46 -0.64
C ASP A 260 -18.40 20.87 0.69
N LYS A 261 -18.58 19.90 1.61
CA LYS A 261 -19.14 20.13 2.95
C LYS A 261 -18.21 20.95 3.87
N LYS A 262 -16.90 20.95 3.62
CA LYS A 262 -15.91 21.76 4.34
C LYS A 262 -15.83 23.18 3.77
N ASP A 263 -15.90 23.31 2.45
CA ASP A 263 -15.85 24.61 1.78
C ASP A 263 -17.20 25.38 1.91
N SER A 264 -18.30 24.67 2.16
CA SER A 264 -19.63 25.22 2.50
C SER A 264 -19.81 25.56 4.00
N ALA A 265 -18.77 25.40 4.82
CA ALA A 265 -18.79 25.64 6.27
C ALA A 265 -17.89 26.81 6.68
N LYS A 266 -17.69 27.78 5.77
CA LYS A 266 -16.78 28.92 5.89
C LYS A 266 -17.37 30.17 5.25
#